data_AF-A0A444HVK0-F1
#
_entry.id   AF-A0A444HVK0-F1
#
_cell.length_a   1.000
_cell.length_b   1.000
_cell.length_c   1.000
_cell.angle_alpha   90.00
_cell.angle_beta   90.00
_cell.angle_gamma   90.00
#
_symmetry.space_group_name_H-M   'P 1'
#
loop_
_entity.id
_entity.type
_entity.pdbx_description
1 polymer ?
#
loop_
_entity_poly.entity_id
_entity_poly.type
_entity_poly.pdbx_seq_one_letter_code
_entity_poly.pdbx_strand_id
1 'polypeptide(L)'
;MAAVQETIDQVRLIDVDQYKYGFETVIEMDKAPKGLSEDIIRFISAKKQEPEWMLEWRLEAYRRWLTLEEPTWARVNYPKIDFNDIYYYAAPKSTPGPKSLDEVDPELLKVYEKLGIPLREQEILAGVERPKIAVDAVFDSVSVVTTFKAELKKAGVIFMSISEAIREYPDLVRKYLGSVVPTSDNYYATLNSAVFTDGSFVFVPKGVRCPMELSTYFRINEKGTGQFERTLIIAEEGAYVSYLEGCTAPQRDENQLHAAVVELVALDDAEIKYSTVQNWYPGDKNGKGGIYNFVTKRGDCRGDRSKISWTQVETGSAITWKYPSCILRGDDSRGEFYSIAVSNGHQQIDSGTKMIHLGKNTSSRIVSKGIAAGVSNNTYRGQVSAHRKASNARNFTQCDSLLIGDKCGAHTVPYIEAKNSTAQFEHEATTSKISEDQLFYCLQRGIPTEAAIALIVNGFVKEVLQELPMEFAVEAQKLISISLEGSVG
;
A
#
# COMPACT_ATOMS: atom_id res chain seq x y z
N MET A 1 -16.56 -12.93 42.45
CA MET A 1 -17.19 -12.01 41.48
C MET A 1 -16.83 -10.55 41.82
N ALA A 2 -15.53 -10.25 41.81
CA ALA A 2 -14.97 -8.89 41.92
C ALA A 2 -13.76 -8.81 40.99
N ALA A 3 -12.90 -9.84 41.02
CA ALA A 3 -11.80 -10.04 40.07
C ALA A 3 -12.23 -10.13 38.59
N VAL A 4 -13.43 -10.67 38.29
CA VAL A 4 -13.95 -10.74 36.90
C VAL A 4 -14.38 -9.35 36.41
N GLN A 5 -14.87 -8.48 37.31
CA GLN A 5 -15.27 -7.12 36.97
C GLN A 5 -14.05 -6.23 36.80
N GLU A 6 -13.02 -6.38 37.64
CA GLU A 6 -11.72 -5.69 37.47
C GLU A 6 -11.00 -6.11 36.17
N THR A 7 -11.07 -7.38 35.76
CA THR A 7 -10.52 -7.81 34.46
C THR A 7 -11.35 -7.27 33.30
N ILE A 8 -12.68 -7.23 33.40
CA ILE A 8 -13.56 -6.61 32.38
C ILE A 8 -13.34 -5.09 32.30
N ASP A 9 -13.11 -4.43 33.43
CA ASP A 9 -12.84 -2.99 33.50
C ASP A 9 -11.41 -2.65 33.06
N GLN A 10 -10.42 -3.52 33.31
CA GLN A 10 -9.07 -3.43 32.72
C GLN A 10 -9.07 -3.70 31.21
N VAL A 11 -9.88 -4.64 30.71
CA VAL A 11 -10.04 -4.91 29.28
C VAL A 11 -10.79 -3.76 28.59
N ARG A 12 -11.76 -3.12 29.24
CA ARG A 12 -12.37 -1.85 28.78
C ARG A 12 -11.41 -0.66 28.77
N LEU A 13 -10.32 -0.71 29.54
CA LEU A 13 -9.24 0.29 29.52
C LEU A 13 -8.16 -0.02 28.45
N ILE A 14 -8.18 -1.21 27.85
CA ILE A 14 -7.26 -1.63 26.77
C ILE A 14 -7.92 -1.41 25.38
N ASP A 15 -9.13 -0.84 25.37
CA ASP A 15 -10.00 -0.70 24.20
C ASP A 15 -9.58 0.53 23.35
N VAL A 16 -9.06 0.29 22.14
CA VAL A 16 -8.80 1.27 21.04
C VAL A 16 -7.79 2.41 21.33
N ASP A 17 -7.54 2.77 22.59
CA ASP A 17 -6.66 3.87 23.02
C ASP A 17 -5.17 3.50 23.11
N GLN A 18 -4.81 2.23 22.90
CA GLN A 18 -3.42 1.77 22.91
C GLN A 18 -2.87 1.45 21.52
N TYR A 19 -3.17 2.29 20.52
CA TYR A 19 -2.46 2.19 19.25
C TYR A 19 -0.97 2.55 19.48
N LYS A 20 -0.14 1.49 19.58
CA LYS A 20 1.29 1.55 19.94
C LYS A 20 2.10 2.56 19.12
N TYR A 21 1.70 2.77 17.86
CA TYR A 21 2.37 3.68 16.92
C TYR A 21 1.73 5.07 16.85
N GLY A 22 0.79 5.39 17.72
CA GLY A 22 -0.04 6.61 17.70
C GLY A 22 0.65 7.91 18.10
N PHE A 23 1.94 7.86 18.43
CA PHE A 23 2.66 8.98 19.01
C PHE A 23 2.92 10.11 17.99
N GLU A 24 2.72 11.36 18.42
CA GLU A 24 3.06 12.56 17.66
C GLU A 24 4.50 12.99 17.94
N THR A 25 5.19 13.50 16.92
CA THR A 25 6.50 14.15 17.09
C THR A 25 6.37 15.63 16.74
N VAL A 26 6.84 16.51 17.63
CA VAL A 26 6.81 17.96 17.43
C VAL A 26 8.09 18.36 16.68
N ILE A 27 7.96 18.57 15.37
CA ILE A 27 9.04 19.08 14.49
C ILE A 27 8.52 20.37 13.86
N GLU A 28 9.38 21.39 13.70
CA GLU A 28 8.99 22.63 13.03
C GLU A 28 8.86 22.38 11.52
N MET A 29 7.70 22.69 10.94
CA MET A 29 7.39 22.40 9.53
C MET A 29 7.26 23.67 8.68
N ASP A 30 7.73 23.62 7.44
CA ASP A 30 7.39 24.55 6.35
C ASP A 30 6.17 24.00 5.60
N LYS A 31 5.09 24.79 5.52
CA LYS A 31 3.79 24.36 4.97
C LYS A 31 3.34 25.29 3.85
N ALA A 32 2.73 24.72 2.83
CA ALA A 32 1.93 25.51 1.89
C ALA A 32 0.71 26.13 2.61
N PRO A 33 0.10 27.21 2.08
CA PRO A 33 -1.23 27.62 2.49
C PRO A 33 -2.25 26.48 2.32
N LYS A 34 -3.29 26.46 3.15
CA LYS A 34 -4.43 25.54 2.94
C LYS A 34 -5.13 25.89 1.64
N GLY A 35 -5.61 24.86 0.95
CA GLY A 35 -6.38 25.05 -0.28
C GLY A 35 -5.81 24.28 -1.45
N LEU A 36 -6.65 24.06 -2.45
CA LEU A 36 -6.24 23.54 -3.74
C LEU A 36 -6.44 24.61 -4.82
N SER A 37 -5.35 25.09 -5.41
CA SER A 37 -5.38 26.08 -6.50
C SER A 37 -4.17 25.94 -7.42
N GLU A 38 -4.20 26.63 -8.57
CA GLU A 38 -3.03 26.70 -9.46
C GLU A 38 -1.81 27.31 -8.73
N ASP A 39 -2.01 28.24 -7.79
CA ASP A 39 -0.93 28.86 -7.03
C ASP A 39 -0.25 27.86 -6.08
N ILE A 40 -1.02 26.96 -5.46
CA ILE A 40 -0.48 25.88 -4.63
C ILE A 40 0.33 24.89 -5.47
N ILE A 41 -0.14 24.57 -6.67
CA ILE A 41 0.59 23.70 -7.59
C ILE A 41 1.91 24.35 -8.04
N ARG A 42 1.89 25.64 -8.39
CA ARG A 42 3.10 26.41 -8.70
C ARG A 42 4.04 26.49 -7.51
N PHE A 43 3.51 26.63 -6.29
CA PHE A 43 4.30 26.60 -5.06
C PHE A 43 5.02 25.26 -4.87
N ILE A 44 4.30 24.14 -5.00
CA ILE A 44 4.88 22.78 -4.88
C ILE A 44 5.99 22.60 -5.92
N SER A 45 5.69 22.92 -7.18
CA SER A 45 6.62 22.76 -8.30
C SER A 45 7.89 23.61 -8.13
N ALA A 46 7.75 24.85 -7.67
CA ALA A 46 8.87 25.75 -7.37
C ALA A 46 9.71 25.25 -6.18
N LYS A 47 9.06 24.80 -5.09
CA LYS A 47 9.75 24.23 -3.92
C LYS A 47 10.55 22.98 -4.27
N LYS A 48 10.03 22.15 -5.17
CA LYS A 48 10.68 20.91 -5.64
C LYS A 48 11.63 21.14 -6.82
N GLN A 49 11.78 22.38 -7.29
CA GLN A 49 12.68 22.76 -8.40
C GLN A 49 12.42 21.91 -9.66
N GLU A 50 11.15 21.74 -10.01
CA GLU A 50 10.75 20.91 -11.14
C GLU A 50 10.98 21.61 -12.49
N PRO A 51 11.23 20.85 -13.56
CA PRO A 51 11.28 21.38 -14.92
C PRO A 51 9.89 21.85 -15.39
N GLU A 52 9.86 22.77 -16.34
CA GLU A 52 8.62 23.41 -16.84
C GLU A 52 7.56 22.42 -17.32
N TRP A 53 7.97 21.35 -18.01
CA TRP A 53 7.04 20.32 -18.50
C TRP A 53 6.28 19.63 -17.37
N MET A 54 6.88 19.50 -16.18
CA MET A 54 6.26 18.86 -15.03
C MET A 54 5.21 19.79 -14.41
N LEU A 55 5.50 21.10 -14.35
CA LEU A 55 4.52 22.10 -13.93
C LEU A 55 3.31 22.12 -14.86
N GLU A 56 3.52 22.13 -16.18
CA GLU A 56 2.42 22.07 -17.15
C GLU A 56 1.57 20.82 -16.96
N TRP A 57 2.20 19.66 -16.81
CA TRP A 57 1.51 18.39 -16.56
C TRP A 57 0.63 18.43 -15.30
N ARG A 58 1.13 19.03 -14.20
CA ARG A 58 0.35 19.21 -12.95
C ARG A 58 -0.84 20.15 -13.14
N LEU A 59 -0.63 21.27 -13.83
CA LEU A 59 -1.70 22.25 -14.10
C LEU A 59 -2.79 21.67 -15.00
N GLU A 60 -2.42 20.88 -16.01
CA GLU A 60 -3.37 20.16 -16.86
C GLU A 60 -4.18 19.14 -16.04
N ALA A 61 -3.52 18.38 -15.16
CA ALA A 61 -4.20 17.45 -14.27
C ALA A 61 -5.21 18.17 -13.36
N TYR A 62 -4.83 19.31 -12.77
CA TYR A 62 -5.74 20.10 -11.94
C TYR A 62 -6.94 20.65 -12.69
N ARG A 63 -6.72 21.26 -13.86
CA ARG A 63 -7.82 21.77 -14.71
C ARG A 63 -8.78 20.66 -15.10
N ARG A 64 -8.25 19.47 -15.41
CA ARG A 64 -9.07 18.30 -15.68
C ARG A 64 -9.85 17.87 -14.45
N TRP A 65 -9.20 17.80 -13.28
CA TRP A 65 -9.84 17.37 -12.04
C TRP A 65 -11.07 18.21 -11.69
N LEU A 66 -11.02 19.54 -11.92
CA LEU A 66 -12.16 20.45 -11.73
C LEU A 66 -13.39 20.10 -12.59
N THR A 67 -13.22 19.32 -13.66
CA THR A 67 -14.32 18.87 -14.54
C THR A 67 -14.88 17.51 -14.16
N LEU A 68 -14.25 16.80 -13.21
CA LEU A 68 -14.65 15.46 -12.80
C LEU A 68 -15.61 15.52 -11.61
N GLU A 69 -16.51 14.53 -11.56
CA GLU A 69 -17.36 14.29 -10.39
C GLU A 69 -16.74 13.18 -9.53
N GLU A 70 -16.85 13.33 -8.21
CA GLU A 70 -16.38 12.31 -7.26
C GLU A 70 -17.24 11.03 -7.40
N PRO A 71 -16.63 9.86 -7.59
CA PRO A 71 -17.36 8.61 -7.78
C PRO A 71 -18.01 8.11 -6.47
N THR A 72 -19.25 7.60 -6.57
CA THR A 72 -20.07 7.13 -5.42
C THR A 72 -20.49 5.66 -5.49
N TRP A 73 -19.90 4.89 -6.41
CA TRP A 73 -20.33 3.51 -6.69
C TRP A 73 -19.75 2.46 -5.75
N ALA A 74 -18.65 2.77 -5.04
CA ALA A 74 -18.01 1.84 -4.14
C ALA A 74 -18.84 1.59 -2.88
N ARG A 75 -18.65 0.42 -2.25
CA ARG A 75 -19.38 0.04 -1.04
C ARG A 75 -18.73 0.63 0.22
N VAL A 76 -18.52 1.94 0.19
CA VAL A 76 -17.93 2.72 1.28
C VAL A 76 -18.74 4.00 1.46
N ASN A 77 -18.84 4.48 2.69
CA ASN A 77 -19.52 5.71 3.03
C ASN A 77 -18.63 6.58 3.92
N TYR A 78 -18.37 7.82 3.48
CA TYR A 78 -17.64 8.85 4.22
C TYR A 78 -18.27 10.23 4.01
N PRO A 79 -18.08 11.15 4.99
CA PRO A 79 -18.29 12.57 4.77
C PRO A 79 -17.45 13.08 3.58
N LYS A 80 -18.02 13.98 2.78
CA LYS A 80 -17.28 14.60 1.68
C LYS A 80 -16.01 15.28 2.19
N ILE A 81 -14.93 15.10 1.44
CA ILE A 81 -13.63 15.68 1.76
C ILE A 81 -13.64 17.14 1.33
N ASP A 82 -13.32 18.06 2.24
CA ASP A 82 -13.07 19.45 1.90
C ASP A 82 -11.63 19.62 1.41
N PHE A 83 -11.43 19.56 0.10
CA PHE A 83 -10.12 19.75 -0.53
C PHE A 83 -9.52 21.14 -0.27
N ASN A 84 -10.32 22.13 0.15
CA ASN A 84 -9.77 23.44 0.51
C ASN A 84 -9.21 23.51 1.94
N ASP A 85 -9.52 22.53 2.79
CA ASP A 85 -9.04 22.47 4.18
C ASP A 85 -7.82 21.53 4.35
N ILE A 86 -7.14 21.19 3.26
CA ILE A 86 -5.97 20.31 3.24
C ILE A 86 -4.69 21.11 3.02
N TYR A 87 -3.63 20.73 3.75
CA TYR A 87 -2.26 21.09 3.41
C TYR A 87 -1.68 20.09 2.41
N TYR A 88 -1.39 20.56 1.19
CA TYR A 88 -0.83 19.73 0.12
C TYR A 88 0.69 19.62 0.14
N TYR A 89 1.37 20.39 1.00
CA TYR A 89 2.82 20.33 1.19
C TYR A 89 3.17 20.62 2.64
N ALA A 90 3.94 19.73 3.25
CA ALA A 90 4.56 19.94 4.56
C ALA A 90 5.93 19.25 4.60
N ALA A 91 6.97 20.00 4.93
CA ALA A 91 8.33 19.49 5.06
C ALA A 91 8.96 19.97 6.38
N PRO A 92 9.79 19.16 7.07
CA PRO A 92 10.58 19.63 8.20
C PRO A 92 11.47 20.82 7.82
N LYS A 93 11.60 21.83 8.71
CA LYS A 93 12.44 23.01 8.47
C LYS A 93 13.95 22.73 8.48
N SER A 94 14.37 21.53 8.90
CA SER A 94 15.77 21.11 8.91
C SER A 94 16.36 21.07 7.48
N THR A 95 17.63 21.47 7.34
CA THR A 95 18.43 21.69 6.10
C THR A 95 18.20 20.67 4.96
N PRO A 96 18.40 21.04 3.67
CA PRO A 96 17.92 20.28 2.52
C PRO A 96 18.42 18.84 2.59
N GLY A 97 17.48 17.88 2.65
CA GLY A 97 17.68 16.41 2.61
C GLY A 97 19.03 15.92 3.14
N PRO A 98 19.10 15.37 4.37
CA PRO A 98 20.38 14.99 4.96
C PRO A 98 21.14 14.04 4.01
N LYS A 99 22.38 14.39 3.65
CA LYS A 99 23.19 13.64 2.69
C LYS A 99 23.71 12.33 3.25
N SER A 100 23.66 12.20 4.56
CA SER A 100 24.04 11.03 5.33
C SER A 100 23.11 10.86 6.53
N LEU A 101 23.10 9.65 7.09
CA LEU A 101 22.30 9.35 8.28
C LEU A 101 22.70 10.20 9.51
N ASP A 102 23.93 10.71 9.52
CA ASP A 102 24.47 11.55 10.61
C ASP A 102 23.99 13.00 10.55
N GLU A 103 23.44 13.43 9.39
CA GLU A 103 22.84 14.76 9.20
C GLU A 103 21.33 14.77 9.52
N VAL A 104 20.74 13.61 9.80
CA VAL A 104 19.31 13.47 10.15
C VAL A 104 19.07 13.97 11.57
N ASP A 105 17.95 14.68 11.78
CA ASP A 105 17.54 15.14 13.11
C ASP A 105 17.47 13.95 14.10
N PRO A 106 18.13 14.04 15.27
CA PRO A 106 18.09 12.98 16.28
C PRO A 106 16.68 12.56 16.71
N GLU A 107 15.70 13.47 16.67
CA GLU A 107 14.30 13.14 16.97
C GLU A 107 13.68 12.28 15.87
N LEU A 108 13.99 12.52 14.59
CA LEU A 108 13.61 11.65 13.47
C LEU A 108 14.22 10.24 13.63
N LEU A 109 15.49 10.14 14.01
CA LEU A 109 16.14 8.84 14.23
C LEU A 109 15.48 8.04 15.37
N LYS A 110 15.15 8.69 16.49
CA LYS A 110 14.41 8.07 17.61
C LYS A 110 13.03 7.56 17.18
N VAL A 111 12.38 8.27 16.26
CA VAL A 111 11.07 7.87 15.72
C VAL A 111 11.18 6.54 14.96
N TYR A 112 12.15 6.41 14.05
CA TYR A 112 12.38 5.17 13.31
C TYR A 112 12.85 4.02 14.20
N GLU A 113 13.68 4.30 15.22
CA GLU A 113 14.07 3.31 16.23
C GLU A 113 12.86 2.79 17.01
N LYS A 114 11.93 3.68 17.41
CA LYS A 114 10.68 3.32 18.10
C LYS A 114 9.72 2.53 17.20
N LEU A 115 9.75 2.78 15.90
CA LEU A 115 9.03 1.98 14.90
C LEU A 115 9.68 0.60 14.67
N GLY A 116 10.92 0.38 15.15
CA GLY A 116 11.66 -0.85 14.96
C GLY A 116 12.34 -0.95 13.58
N ILE A 117 12.49 0.17 12.87
CA ILE A 117 13.06 0.22 11.52
C ILE A 117 14.56 0.47 11.64
N PRO A 118 15.42 -0.49 11.23
CA PRO A 118 16.86 -0.31 11.30
C PRO A 118 17.33 0.66 10.21
N LEU A 119 17.70 1.88 10.59
CA LEU A 119 18.25 2.88 9.65
C LEU A 119 19.77 2.79 9.47
N ARG A 120 20.50 2.26 10.46
CA ARG A 120 21.94 2.00 10.33
C ARG A 120 22.17 0.61 9.74
N GLU A 121 23.25 0.46 8.99
CA GLU A 121 23.85 -0.85 8.72
C GLU A 121 24.10 -1.52 10.08
N GLN A 122 23.24 -2.46 10.47
CA GLN A 122 23.50 -3.24 11.66
C GLN A 122 24.70 -4.12 11.34
N GLU A 123 25.87 -3.73 11.83
CA GLU A 123 27.01 -4.62 11.90
C GLU A 123 26.56 -5.92 12.56
N ILE A 124 26.90 -7.01 11.86
CA ILE A 124 26.53 -8.39 12.09
C ILE A 124 26.64 -8.74 13.58
N LEU A 125 25.51 -8.69 14.29
CA LEU A 125 25.39 -9.25 15.62
C LEU A 125 24.97 -10.72 15.48
N ALA A 126 25.90 -11.60 15.86
CA ALA A 126 25.71 -13.03 16.08
C ALA A 126 25.61 -13.96 14.85
N GLY A 127 26.26 -13.63 13.72
CA GLY A 127 26.55 -14.62 12.67
C GLY A 127 25.34 -15.15 11.90
N VAL A 128 24.23 -14.42 11.90
CA VAL A 128 23.08 -14.68 11.02
C VAL A 128 23.09 -13.61 9.93
N GLU A 129 23.42 -14.00 8.70
CA GLU A 129 23.28 -13.15 7.50
C GLU A 129 21.80 -12.78 7.33
N ARG A 130 21.41 -11.57 7.76
CA ARG A 130 20.14 -10.98 7.32
C ARG A 130 20.28 -10.49 5.87
N PRO A 131 19.23 -10.60 5.03
CA PRO A 131 19.25 -10.01 3.71
C PRO A 131 19.55 -8.51 3.80
N LYS A 132 20.42 -8.02 2.92
CA LYS A 132 20.61 -6.57 2.75
C LYS A 132 19.29 -5.98 2.21
N ILE A 133 18.78 -4.92 2.84
CA ILE A 133 17.57 -4.20 2.41
C ILE A 133 17.93 -2.73 2.25
N ALA A 134 17.70 -2.17 1.06
CA ALA A 134 17.82 -0.73 0.83
C ALA A 134 16.53 -0.04 1.29
N VAL A 135 16.64 0.88 2.24
CA VAL A 135 15.50 1.58 2.84
C VAL A 135 15.51 3.04 2.42
N ASP A 136 14.42 3.50 1.83
CA ASP A 136 14.09 4.92 1.64
C ASP A 136 13.07 5.33 2.70
N ALA A 137 13.46 6.23 3.60
CA ALA A 137 12.66 6.64 4.73
C ALA A 137 11.97 7.98 4.41
N VAL A 138 10.65 7.97 4.22
CA VAL A 138 9.86 9.14 3.81
C VAL A 138 9.03 9.65 4.98
N PHE A 139 9.16 10.94 5.28
CA PHE A 139 8.44 11.63 6.35
C PHE A 139 7.60 12.76 5.76
N ASP A 140 6.28 12.67 5.91
CA ASP A 140 5.30 13.57 5.29
C ASP A 140 5.50 13.72 3.77
N SER A 141 6.08 14.83 3.29
CA SER A 141 6.23 15.15 1.85
C SER A 141 7.67 15.03 1.33
N VAL A 142 8.62 14.45 2.11
CA VAL A 142 10.04 14.44 1.73
C VAL A 142 10.73 13.12 2.13
N SER A 143 11.50 12.53 1.21
CA SER A 143 12.49 11.49 1.50
C SER A 143 13.63 12.04 2.35
N VAL A 144 13.86 11.40 3.50
CA VAL A 144 14.86 11.81 4.50
C VAL A 144 16.19 11.10 4.26
N VAL A 145 16.20 9.79 3.99
CA VAL A 145 17.43 9.05 3.74
C VAL A 145 17.19 7.80 2.90
N THR A 146 18.10 7.50 1.97
CA THR A 146 18.14 6.22 1.24
C THR A 146 19.44 5.49 1.54
N THR A 147 19.37 4.26 2.05
CA THR A 147 20.54 3.43 2.34
C THR A 147 21.04 2.68 1.09
N PHE A 148 22.28 2.16 1.14
CA PHE A 148 22.89 1.32 0.08
C PHE A 148 22.99 1.93 -1.35
N LYS A 149 22.90 3.27 -1.49
CA LYS A 149 23.02 3.97 -2.81
C LYS A 149 24.25 3.53 -3.61
N ALA A 150 25.40 3.32 -2.95
CA ALA A 150 26.63 2.93 -3.62
C ALA A 150 26.61 1.49 -4.17
N GLU A 151 26.00 0.55 -3.46
CA GLU A 151 25.88 -0.85 -3.92
C GLU A 151 24.87 -0.97 -5.07
N LEU A 152 23.73 -0.27 -4.98
CA LEU A 152 22.75 -0.20 -6.07
C LEU A 152 23.32 0.44 -7.33
N LYS A 153 24.09 1.54 -7.18
CA LYS A 153 24.76 2.20 -8.31
C LYS A 153 25.79 1.31 -8.99
N LYS A 154 26.48 0.42 -8.27
CA LYS A 154 27.41 -0.58 -8.86
C LYS A 154 26.66 -1.59 -9.75
N ALA A 155 25.44 -1.95 -9.37
CA ALA A 155 24.56 -2.81 -10.18
C ALA A 155 23.82 -2.05 -11.29
N GLY A 156 23.97 -0.72 -11.37
CA GLY A 156 23.24 0.14 -12.31
C GLY A 156 21.77 0.39 -11.93
N VAL A 157 21.34 -0.04 -10.74
CA VAL A 157 19.98 0.19 -10.23
C VAL A 157 19.89 1.63 -9.72
N ILE A 158 18.85 2.35 -10.16
CA ILE A 158 18.51 3.67 -9.66
C ILE A 158 17.38 3.50 -8.64
N PHE A 159 17.63 3.91 -7.40
CA PHE A 159 16.61 3.99 -6.35
C PHE A 159 16.76 5.32 -5.62
N MET A 160 15.75 6.19 -5.75
CA MET A 160 15.73 7.53 -5.19
C MET A 160 14.30 8.07 -5.13
N SER A 161 14.13 9.28 -4.59
CA SER A 161 12.83 9.94 -4.63
C SER A 161 12.41 10.28 -6.07
N ILE A 162 11.11 10.24 -6.37
CA ILE A 162 10.59 10.64 -7.68
C ILE A 162 10.88 12.11 -7.97
N SER A 163 10.91 12.95 -6.92
CA SER A 163 11.29 14.37 -7.01
C SER A 163 12.72 14.56 -7.52
N GLU A 164 13.67 13.75 -7.04
CA GLU A 164 15.05 13.74 -7.55
C GLU A 164 15.12 13.20 -8.97
N ALA A 165 14.41 12.10 -9.26
CA ALA A 165 14.40 11.49 -10.59
C ALA A 165 13.88 12.43 -11.68
N ILE A 166 12.86 13.27 -11.38
CA ILE A 166 12.34 14.29 -12.29
C ILE A 166 13.43 15.30 -12.69
N ARG A 167 14.36 15.63 -11.78
CA ARG A 167 15.44 16.58 -12.03
C ARG A 167 16.66 15.94 -12.67
N GLU A 168 17.08 14.77 -12.18
CA GLU A 168 18.31 14.10 -12.61
C GLU A 168 18.12 13.24 -13.88
N TYR A 169 16.93 12.67 -14.06
CA TYR A 169 16.58 11.77 -15.17
C TYR A 169 15.28 12.20 -15.89
N PRO A 170 15.16 13.48 -16.33
CA PRO A 170 13.90 14.03 -16.83
C PRO A 170 13.37 13.27 -18.05
N ASP A 171 14.24 12.85 -18.98
CA ASP A 171 13.83 12.12 -20.19
C ASP A 171 13.26 10.74 -19.87
N LEU A 172 13.87 10.04 -18.90
CA LEU A 172 13.44 8.72 -18.48
C LEU A 172 12.10 8.80 -17.73
N VAL A 173 11.96 9.74 -16.80
CA VAL A 173 10.71 9.94 -16.08
C VAL A 173 9.61 10.37 -17.04
N ARG A 174 9.86 11.33 -17.92
CA ARG A 174 8.87 11.81 -18.90
C ARG A 174 8.40 10.72 -19.85
N LYS A 175 9.25 9.74 -20.19
CA LYS A 175 8.89 8.59 -21.02
C LYS A 175 7.85 7.67 -20.37
N TYR A 176 7.91 7.49 -19.06
CA TYR A 176 7.13 6.45 -18.36
C TYR A 176 6.06 7.00 -17.40
N LEU A 177 6.23 8.21 -16.86
CA LEU A 177 5.28 8.84 -15.94
C LEU A 177 3.92 9.02 -16.62
N GLY A 178 2.87 8.49 -15.99
CA GLY A 178 1.51 8.52 -16.53
C GLY A 178 1.27 7.59 -17.71
N SER A 179 2.24 6.74 -18.08
CA SER A 179 2.07 5.77 -19.18
C SER A 179 1.19 4.58 -18.78
N VAL A 180 1.06 4.32 -17.48
CA VAL A 180 0.25 3.22 -16.95
C VAL A 180 -0.99 3.75 -16.23
N VAL A 181 -0.82 4.80 -15.42
CA VAL A 181 -1.90 5.53 -14.74
C VAL A 181 -1.91 6.97 -15.25
N PRO A 182 -2.60 7.26 -16.37
CA PRO A 182 -2.61 8.59 -16.95
C PRO A 182 -3.34 9.59 -16.05
N THR A 183 -3.12 10.89 -16.30
CA THR A 183 -3.86 11.97 -15.61
C THR A 183 -5.36 11.88 -15.82
N SER A 184 -5.82 11.13 -16.84
CA SER A 184 -7.23 10.91 -17.16
C SER A 184 -7.88 9.70 -16.49
N ASP A 185 -7.15 8.95 -15.66
CA ASP A 185 -7.58 7.64 -15.17
C ASP A 185 -8.85 7.68 -14.30
N ASN A 186 -8.79 8.37 -13.15
CA ASN A 186 -9.89 8.49 -12.21
C ASN A 186 -9.73 9.74 -11.33
N TYR A 187 -10.78 10.10 -10.60
CA TYR A 187 -10.85 11.31 -9.77
C TYR A 187 -9.63 11.49 -8.86
N TYR A 188 -9.25 10.49 -8.07
CA TYR A 188 -8.13 10.59 -7.12
C TYR A 188 -6.77 10.47 -7.80
N ALA A 189 -6.64 9.70 -8.88
CA ALA A 189 -5.41 9.65 -9.67
C ALA A 189 -5.14 10.99 -10.37
N THR A 190 -6.18 11.66 -10.90
CA THR A 190 -6.07 13.01 -11.47
C THR A 190 -5.68 14.03 -10.39
N LEU A 191 -6.28 13.95 -9.20
CA LEU A 191 -5.88 14.78 -8.06
C LEU A 191 -4.41 14.55 -7.69
N ASN A 192 -4.01 13.30 -7.48
CA ASN A 192 -2.63 12.93 -7.20
C ASN A 192 -1.66 13.50 -8.25
N SER A 193 -1.98 13.38 -9.54
CA SER A 193 -1.19 14.00 -10.62
C SER A 193 -1.05 15.52 -10.46
N ALA A 194 -2.02 16.25 -9.92
CA ALA A 194 -1.85 17.68 -9.68
C ALA A 194 -0.88 17.95 -8.51
N VAL A 195 -1.03 17.21 -7.40
CA VAL A 195 -0.50 17.62 -6.09
C VAL A 195 0.56 16.72 -5.47
N PHE A 196 0.92 15.58 -6.07
CA PHE A 196 1.89 14.67 -5.44
C PHE A 196 3.19 15.41 -5.11
N THR A 197 3.69 15.24 -3.89
CA THR A 197 4.88 15.96 -3.41
C THR A 197 6.11 15.10 -3.38
N ASP A 198 5.96 13.78 -3.23
CA ASP A 198 7.06 12.84 -3.30
C ASP A 198 6.62 11.42 -3.65
N GLY A 199 7.51 10.46 -3.49
CA GLY A 199 7.31 9.04 -3.78
C GLY A 199 8.61 8.42 -4.24
N SER A 200 8.59 7.18 -4.73
CA SER A 200 9.81 6.47 -5.08
C SER A 200 9.96 6.28 -6.59
N PHE A 201 11.19 6.41 -7.08
CA PHE A 201 11.57 6.06 -8.44
C PHE A 201 12.58 4.91 -8.43
N VAL A 202 12.24 3.84 -9.15
CA VAL A 202 13.10 2.67 -9.30
C VAL A 202 13.29 2.38 -10.79
N PHE A 203 14.54 2.29 -11.22
CA PHE A 203 14.88 1.81 -12.56
C PHE A 203 15.91 0.68 -12.45
N VAL A 204 15.59 -0.48 -13.02
CA VAL A 204 16.47 -1.64 -13.08
C VAL A 204 16.85 -1.92 -14.53
N PRO A 205 18.15 -1.84 -14.89
CA PRO A 205 18.60 -1.96 -16.27
C PRO A 205 18.52 -3.39 -16.79
N LYS A 206 18.67 -3.53 -18.11
CA LYS A 206 18.57 -4.80 -18.84
C LYS A 206 19.47 -5.89 -18.23
N GLY A 207 18.90 -7.05 -17.98
CA GLY A 207 19.58 -8.26 -17.47
C GLY A 207 20.02 -8.19 -16.01
N VAL A 208 19.67 -7.13 -15.28
CA VAL A 208 20.08 -6.96 -13.89
C VAL A 208 19.02 -7.52 -12.95
N ARG A 209 19.44 -8.49 -12.13
CA ARG A 209 18.74 -8.86 -10.91
C ARG A 209 19.19 -7.94 -9.79
N CYS A 210 18.25 -7.17 -9.23
CA CYS A 210 18.54 -6.29 -8.09
C CYS A 210 19.19 -7.13 -6.96
N PRO A 211 20.37 -6.72 -6.44
CA PRO A 211 21.13 -7.54 -5.51
C PRO A 211 20.50 -7.62 -4.11
N MET A 212 19.50 -6.79 -3.85
CA MET A 212 18.82 -6.64 -2.57
C MET A 212 17.36 -6.26 -2.77
N GLU A 213 16.57 -6.43 -1.72
CA GLU A 213 15.20 -5.94 -1.65
C GLU A 213 15.21 -4.42 -1.47
N LEU A 214 14.33 -3.73 -2.19
CA LEU A 214 14.12 -2.30 -2.02
C LEU A 214 12.92 -2.09 -1.09
N SER A 215 13.00 -1.15 -0.17
CA SER A 215 11.93 -0.86 0.76
C SER A 215 11.77 0.65 0.88
N THR A 216 10.54 1.14 0.80
CA THR A 216 10.22 2.51 1.19
C THR A 216 9.28 2.47 2.39
N TYR A 217 9.58 3.27 3.41
CA TYR A 217 8.73 3.39 4.58
C TYR A 217 8.16 4.79 4.70
N PHE A 218 6.83 4.88 4.65
CA PHE A 218 6.08 6.12 4.73
C PHE A 218 5.51 6.34 6.13
N ARG A 219 5.76 7.51 6.70
CA ARG A 219 5.11 7.96 7.93
C ARG A 219 4.43 9.32 7.72
N ILE A 220 3.13 9.37 7.96
CA ILE A 220 2.37 10.63 8.08
C ILE A 220 2.60 11.14 9.49
N ASN A 221 2.99 12.39 9.70
CA ASN A 221 3.13 12.95 11.05
C ASN A 221 2.44 14.30 11.21
N GLU A 222 2.24 15.09 10.16
CA GLU A 222 1.73 16.46 10.29
C GLU A 222 0.19 16.57 10.27
N LYS A 223 -0.40 17.50 11.04
CA LYS A 223 -1.88 17.64 11.17
C LYS A 223 -2.48 18.32 9.94
N GLY A 224 -3.65 17.83 9.50
CA GLY A 224 -4.39 18.37 8.35
C GLY A 224 -3.67 18.25 7.00
N THR A 225 -2.65 17.40 6.88
CA THR A 225 -1.99 17.12 5.60
C THR A 225 -2.67 15.98 4.86
N GLY A 226 -2.73 16.10 3.53
CA GLY A 226 -3.04 14.97 2.66
C GLY A 226 -1.74 14.35 2.17
N GLN A 227 -1.63 13.03 2.20
CA GLN A 227 -0.47 12.33 1.64
C GLN A 227 -0.77 11.93 0.19
N PHE A 228 -0.06 12.57 -0.73
CA PHE A 228 -0.13 12.28 -2.16
C PHE A 228 1.26 11.86 -2.61
N GLU A 229 1.42 10.55 -2.82
CA GLU A 229 2.68 9.98 -3.28
C GLU A 229 2.55 9.33 -4.63
N ARG A 230 3.66 9.30 -5.37
CA ARG A 230 3.70 8.64 -6.67
C ARG A 230 4.95 7.80 -6.82
N THR A 231 4.75 6.49 -7.00
CA THR A 231 5.82 5.52 -7.17
C THR A 231 5.87 5.04 -8.61
N LEU A 232 7.06 5.08 -9.22
CA LEU A 232 7.31 4.62 -10.59
C LEU A 232 8.46 3.62 -10.58
N ILE A 233 8.16 2.36 -10.97
CA ILE A 233 9.13 1.28 -11.05
C ILE A 233 9.20 0.77 -12.49
N ILE A 234 10.40 0.76 -13.06
CA ILE A 234 10.68 0.31 -14.41
C ILE A 234 11.70 -0.82 -14.33
N ALA A 235 11.33 -2.00 -14.81
CA ALA A 235 12.22 -3.15 -14.99
C ALA A 235 12.41 -3.39 -16.49
N GLU A 236 13.63 -3.14 -16.97
CA GLU A 236 14.02 -3.39 -18.37
C GLU A 236 14.13 -4.89 -18.67
N GLU A 237 14.43 -5.24 -19.92
CA GLU A 237 14.43 -6.63 -20.37
C GLU A 237 15.28 -7.56 -19.47
N GLY A 238 14.71 -8.68 -19.02
CA GLY A 238 15.39 -9.64 -18.14
C GLY A 238 15.75 -9.12 -16.75
N ALA A 239 15.23 -7.95 -16.35
CA ALA A 239 15.49 -7.38 -15.04
C ALA A 239 14.61 -8.02 -13.94
N TYR A 240 15.12 -8.06 -12.71
CA TYR A 240 14.34 -8.48 -11.55
C TYR A 240 14.46 -7.45 -10.44
N VAL A 241 13.32 -7.09 -9.85
CA VAL A 241 13.27 -6.26 -8.65
C VAL A 241 12.18 -6.74 -7.71
N SER A 242 12.46 -6.66 -6.42
CA SER A 242 11.47 -6.86 -5.38
C SER A 242 11.48 -5.62 -4.49
N TYR A 243 10.31 -5.00 -4.41
CA TYR A 243 10.07 -3.71 -3.79
C TYR A 243 8.99 -3.85 -2.73
N LEU A 244 9.23 -3.26 -1.57
CA LEU A 244 8.33 -3.21 -0.45
C LEU A 244 7.94 -1.77 -0.14
N GLU A 245 6.66 -1.59 0.16
CA GLU A 245 6.10 -0.36 0.71
C GLU A 245 5.55 -0.64 2.11
N GLY A 246 6.09 0.03 3.12
CA GLY A 246 5.56 0.04 4.49
C GLY A 246 4.91 1.39 4.78
N CYS A 247 3.72 1.40 5.40
CA CYS A 247 3.10 2.65 5.86
C CYS A 247 2.58 2.54 7.29
N THR A 248 2.92 3.52 8.14
CA THR A 248 2.28 3.72 9.46
C THR A 248 1.89 5.18 9.69
N ALA A 249 0.82 5.42 10.44
CA ALA A 249 0.39 6.78 10.85
C ALA A 249 0.23 6.88 12.37
N PRO A 250 0.23 8.10 12.94
CA PRO A 250 -0.16 8.41 14.31
C PRO A 250 -1.69 8.36 14.53
N GLN A 251 -2.12 8.36 15.79
CA GLN A 251 -3.53 8.32 16.19
C GLN A 251 -4.12 9.72 16.14
N ARG A 252 -5.26 9.90 15.43
CA ARG A 252 -5.90 11.21 15.25
C ARG A 252 -7.41 11.18 15.08
N ASP A 253 -8.06 12.19 15.63
CA ASP A 253 -9.50 12.42 15.56
C ASP A 253 -9.98 12.96 14.20
N GLU A 254 -9.09 13.57 13.42
CA GLU A 254 -9.37 14.13 12.09
C GLU A 254 -9.06 13.08 11.01
N ASN A 255 -9.92 13.00 9.98
CA ASN A 255 -9.68 12.12 8.86
C ASN A 255 -8.56 12.66 7.97
N GLN A 256 -7.60 11.80 7.65
CA GLN A 256 -6.52 12.12 6.72
C GLN A 256 -6.69 11.34 5.41
N LEU A 257 -6.48 12.02 4.29
CA LEU A 257 -6.54 11.40 2.96
C LEU A 257 -5.14 10.94 2.55
N HIS A 258 -5.01 9.65 2.31
CA HIS A 258 -3.87 9.04 1.63
C HIS A 258 -4.31 8.61 0.22
N ALA A 259 -3.79 9.29 -0.79
CA ALA A 259 -4.10 9.02 -2.19
C ALA A 259 -2.82 8.81 -3.01
N ALA A 260 -2.35 7.57 -3.01
CA ALA A 260 -1.15 7.16 -3.73
C ALA A 260 -1.44 6.70 -5.18
N VAL A 261 -0.47 6.91 -6.05
CA VAL A 261 -0.43 6.32 -7.40
C VAL A 261 0.83 5.50 -7.58
N VAL A 262 0.68 4.25 -8.02
CA VAL A 262 1.81 3.35 -8.29
C VAL A 262 1.76 2.86 -9.72
N GLU A 263 2.84 3.08 -10.46
CA GLU A 263 3.03 2.65 -11.84
C GLU A 263 4.20 1.66 -11.92
N LEU A 264 3.92 0.43 -12.34
CA LEU A 264 4.95 -0.58 -12.61
C LEU A 264 5.03 -0.86 -14.11
N VAL A 265 6.23 -0.90 -14.67
CA VAL A 265 6.46 -1.24 -16.08
C VAL A 265 7.48 -2.38 -16.15
N ALA A 266 7.04 -3.56 -16.56
CA ALA A 266 7.90 -4.71 -16.78
C ALA A 266 8.05 -4.97 -18.28
N LEU A 267 9.29 -4.90 -18.79
CA LEU A 267 9.62 -5.23 -20.18
C LEU A 267 9.88 -6.74 -20.35
N ASP A 268 10.39 -7.14 -21.51
CA ASP A 268 10.52 -8.55 -21.90
C ASP A 268 11.29 -9.35 -20.85
N ASP A 269 10.80 -10.52 -20.44
CA ASP A 269 11.44 -11.38 -19.43
C ASP A 269 11.69 -10.74 -18.05
N ALA A 270 11.14 -9.54 -17.79
CA ALA A 270 11.34 -8.82 -16.54
C ALA A 270 10.34 -9.26 -15.45
N GLU A 271 10.76 -9.26 -14.19
CA GLU A 271 9.91 -9.59 -13.04
C GLU A 271 9.94 -8.47 -11.99
N ILE A 272 8.75 -7.99 -11.60
CA ILE A 272 8.57 -7.04 -10.50
C ILE A 272 7.74 -7.71 -9.42
N LYS A 273 8.31 -7.86 -8.23
CA LYS A 273 7.57 -8.18 -7.01
C LYS A 273 7.31 -6.90 -6.24
N TYR A 274 6.06 -6.64 -5.92
CA TYR A 274 5.66 -5.44 -5.21
C TYR A 274 4.84 -5.84 -3.99
N SER A 275 5.39 -5.57 -2.81
CA SER A 275 4.79 -5.91 -1.53
C SER A 275 4.34 -4.66 -0.78
N THR A 276 3.22 -4.72 -0.07
CA THR A 276 2.71 -3.63 0.75
C THR A 276 2.30 -4.14 2.13
N VAL A 277 2.83 -3.54 3.20
CA VAL A 277 2.39 -3.79 4.57
C VAL A 277 1.92 -2.47 5.17
N GLN A 278 0.62 -2.33 5.33
CA GLN A 278 -0.02 -1.10 5.81
C GLN A 278 -0.66 -1.33 7.17
N ASN A 279 -0.32 -0.46 8.14
CA ASN A 279 -0.99 -0.40 9.43
C ASN A 279 -1.32 1.05 9.81
N TRP A 280 -2.56 1.45 9.57
CA TRP A 280 -3.06 2.79 9.80
C TRP A 280 -3.83 2.93 11.13
N TYR A 281 -4.24 4.15 11.47
CA TYR A 281 -5.18 4.39 12.58
C TYR A 281 -6.64 4.25 12.09
N PRO A 282 -7.44 3.30 12.65
CA PRO A 282 -8.77 2.97 12.12
C PRO A 282 -9.87 3.95 12.52
N GLY A 283 -9.56 4.92 13.37
CA GLY A 283 -10.54 5.75 14.06
C GLY A 283 -10.81 5.25 15.47
N ASP A 284 -11.55 6.04 16.25
CA ASP A 284 -11.96 5.66 17.60
C ASP A 284 -13.03 4.55 17.58
N LYS A 285 -13.47 4.12 18.77
CA LYS A 285 -14.52 3.10 18.94
C LYS A 285 -15.86 3.43 18.27
N ASN A 286 -16.14 4.71 18.00
CA ASN A 286 -17.34 5.18 17.32
C ASN A 286 -17.12 5.40 15.81
N GLY A 287 -15.93 5.09 15.29
CA GLY A 287 -15.56 5.31 13.90
C GLY A 287 -15.23 6.77 13.56
N LYS A 288 -14.92 7.60 14.56
CA LYS A 288 -14.48 8.98 14.34
C LYS A 288 -12.98 9.03 14.07
N GLY A 289 -12.58 9.78 13.04
CA GLY A 289 -11.18 9.91 12.62
C GLY A 289 -10.72 8.72 11.78
N GLY A 290 -9.41 8.54 11.71
CA GLY A 290 -8.78 7.49 10.91
C GLY A 290 -8.57 7.84 9.43
N ILE A 291 -7.91 6.95 8.71
CA ILE A 291 -7.36 7.26 7.38
C ILE A 291 -8.27 6.78 6.25
N TYR A 292 -8.42 7.63 5.23
CA TYR A 292 -9.00 7.28 3.93
C TYR A 292 -7.88 6.91 2.97
N ASN A 293 -7.85 5.65 2.57
CA ASN A 293 -6.81 5.05 1.73
C ASN A 293 -7.34 4.83 0.31
N PHE A 294 -7.20 5.83 -0.56
CA PHE A 294 -7.77 5.87 -1.91
C PHE A 294 -6.67 5.77 -2.97
N VAL A 295 -6.30 4.54 -3.32
CA VAL A 295 -5.04 4.28 -4.03
C VAL A 295 -5.28 3.68 -5.41
N THR A 296 -4.53 4.18 -6.39
CA THR A 296 -4.50 3.62 -7.75
C THR A 296 -3.14 2.98 -8.02
N LYS A 297 -3.07 1.64 -7.94
CA LYS A 297 -1.87 0.88 -8.32
C LYS A 297 -2.12 0.13 -9.63
N ARG A 298 -1.19 0.22 -10.59
CA ARG A 298 -1.29 -0.54 -11.84
C ARG A 298 0.09 -0.90 -12.38
N GLY A 299 0.20 -2.15 -12.81
CA GLY A 299 1.35 -2.70 -13.49
C GLY A 299 1.04 -2.99 -14.96
N ASP A 300 1.93 -2.59 -15.85
CA ASP A 300 1.92 -2.92 -17.27
C ASP A 300 3.01 -3.98 -17.50
N CYS A 301 2.58 -5.23 -17.63
CA CYS A 301 3.38 -6.33 -18.15
C CYS A 301 3.53 -6.11 -19.66
N ARG A 302 4.35 -5.12 -20.00
CA ARG A 302 4.45 -4.51 -21.31
C ARG A 302 5.15 -5.42 -22.31
N GLY A 303 6.20 -6.10 -21.84
CA GLY A 303 6.98 -7.03 -22.64
C GLY A 303 6.53 -8.48 -22.52
N ASP A 304 6.98 -9.30 -23.47
CA ASP A 304 6.69 -10.74 -23.51
C ASP A 304 7.34 -11.46 -22.32
N ARG A 305 6.66 -12.48 -21.78
CA ARG A 305 7.10 -13.26 -20.61
C ARG A 305 7.38 -12.41 -19.35
N SER A 306 6.94 -11.15 -19.33
CA SER A 306 7.04 -10.28 -18.16
C SER A 306 6.12 -10.75 -17.03
N LYS A 307 6.53 -10.49 -15.79
CA LYS A 307 5.79 -10.89 -14.59
C LYS A 307 5.66 -9.74 -13.60
N ILE A 308 4.45 -9.51 -13.09
CA ILE A 308 4.19 -8.60 -11.98
C ILE A 308 3.42 -9.36 -10.89
N SER A 309 3.94 -9.33 -9.66
CA SER A 309 3.31 -9.91 -8.48
C SER A 309 3.02 -8.83 -7.44
N TRP A 310 1.75 -8.68 -7.10
CA TRP A 310 1.29 -7.83 -5.99
C TRP A 310 1.08 -8.68 -4.75
N THR A 311 1.68 -8.29 -3.62
CA THR A 311 1.44 -8.90 -2.32
C THR A 311 1.06 -7.80 -1.34
N GLN A 312 -0.07 -7.92 -0.63
CA GLN A 312 -0.50 -6.86 0.29
C GLN A 312 -1.12 -7.38 1.57
N VAL A 313 -0.81 -6.67 2.67
CA VAL A 313 -1.44 -6.83 3.98
C VAL A 313 -1.98 -5.48 4.40
N GLU A 314 -3.29 -5.42 4.54
CA GLU A 314 -4.02 -4.19 4.84
C GLU A 314 -4.71 -4.28 6.19
N THR A 315 -4.37 -3.33 7.04
CA THR A 315 -5.07 -3.12 8.30
C THR A 315 -5.09 -1.63 8.67
N GLY A 316 -6.08 -1.27 9.48
CA GLY A 316 -6.06 -0.02 10.22
C GLY A 316 -6.56 1.23 9.50
N SER A 317 -7.00 1.22 8.24
CA SER A 317 -7.64 2.42 7.66
C SER A 317 -9.13 2.45 7.98
N ALA A 318 -9.69 3.65 8.22
CA ALA A 318 -11.14 3.81 8.39
C ALA A 318 -11.87 3.41 7.10
N ILE A 319 -11.33 3.83 5.95
CA ILE A 319 -11.84 3.43 4.63
C ILE A 319 -10.69 3.03 3.71
N THR A 320 -10.85 1.90 3.04
CA THR A 320 -9.95 1.44 1.98
C THR A 320 -10.68 1.36 0.66
N TRP A 321 -10.13 2.01 -0.36
CA TRP A 321 -10.62 1.91 -1.73
C TRP A 321 -9.46 1.76 -2.71
N LYS A 322 -9.22 0.53 -3.19
CA LYS A 322 -8.11 0.26 -4.10
C LYS A 322 -8.26 -1.01 -4.91
N TYR A 323 -7.71 -0.99 -6.12
CA TYR A 323 -7.68 -2.15 -7.01
C TYR A 323 -6.35 -2.27 -7.75
N PRO A 324 -5.28 -2.77 -7.10
CA PRO A 324 -4.04 -3.10 -7.81
C PRO A 324 -4.32 -3.94 -9.05
N SER A 325 -3.81 -3.50 -10.19
CA SER A 325 -4.19 -4.06 -11.49
C SER A 325 -2.97 -4.51 -12.28
N CYS A 326 -3.11 -5.56 -13.10
CA CYS A 326 -2.12 -5.95 -14.09
C CYS A 326 -2.73 -5.86 -15.50
N ILE A 327 -2.09 -5.07 -16.37
CA ILE A 327 -2.28 -5.11 -17.81
C ILE A 327 -1.29 -6.14 -18.37
N LEU A 328 -1.79 -7.29 -18.80
CA LEU A 328 -1.01 -8.39 -19.37
C LEU A 328 -0.92 -8.18 -20.89
N ARG A 329 -0.02 -7.28 -21.29
CA ARG A 329 0.11 -6.80 -22.68
C ARG A 329 0.98 -7.71 -23.53
N GLY A 330 2.15 -8.09 -23.03
CA GLY A 330 3.05 -9.01 -23.74
C GLY A 330 2.51 -10.43 -23.79
N ASP A 331 2.92 -11.17 -24.80
CA ASP A 331 2.61 -12.59 -24.94
C ASP A 331 3.31 -13.37 -23.79
N ASP A 332 2.67 -14.42 -23.29
CA ASP A 332 3.15 -15.25 -22.17
C ASP A 332 3.37 -14.49 -20.83
N SER A 333 2.88 -13.25 -20.71
CA SER A 333 3.00 -12.45 -19.49
C SER A 333 2.12 -12.96 -18.33
N ARG A 334 2.56 -12.67 -17.09
CA ARG A 334 1.97 -13.22 -15.86
C ARG A 334 1.64 -12.16 -14.82
N GLY A 335 0.43 -12.19 -14.29
CA GLY A 335 -0.02 -11.31 -13.21
C GLY A 335 -0.41 -12.10 -11.97
N GLU A 336 0.16 -11.75 -10.82
CA GLU A 336 -0.15 -12.39 -9.55
C GLU A 336 -0.64 -11.34 -8.55
N PHE A 337 -1.61 -11.71 -7.72
CA PHE A 337 -2.16 -10.87 -6.67
C PHE A 337 -2.48 -11.69 -5.43
N TYR A 338 -1.85 -11.35 -4.32
CA TYR A 338 -2.03 -11.97 -3.01
C TYR A 338 -2.40 -10.89 -2.01
N SER A 339 -3.53 -11.02 -1.34
CA SER A 339 -4.05 -9.97 -0.46
C SER A 339 -4.64 -10.51 0.82
N ILE A 340 -4.25 -9.91 1.94
CA ILE A 340 -4.92 -10.02 3.24
C ILE A 340 -5.53 -8.66 3.54
N ALA A 341 -6.84 -8.64 3.78
CA ALA A 341 -7.56 -7.43 4.18
C ALA A 341 -8.28 -7.67 5.49
N VAL A 342 -7.88 -6.97 6.55
CA VAL A 342 -8.47 -7.07 7.90
C VAL A 342 -9.28 -5.81 8.21
N SER A 343 -10.56 -5.99 8.53
CA SER A 343 -11.43 -4.92 9.01
C SER A 343 -12.00 -5.28 10.38
N ASN A 344 -11.98 -4.31 11.30
CA ASN A 344 -12.55 -4.39 12.63
C ASN A 344 -13.29 -3.08 12.97
N GLY A 345 -14.16 -3.09 13.98
CA GLY A 345 -14.90 -1.89 14.40
C GLY A 345 -15.76 -1.33 13.26
N HIS A 346 -15.61 -0.03 12.98
CA HIS A 346 -16.38 0.68 11.95
C HIS A 346 -15.66 0.79 10.59
N GLN A 347 -14.57 0.03 10.40
CA GLN A 347 -13.80 0.07 9.16
C GLN A 347 -14.62 -0.43 7.96
N GLN A 348 -14.36 0.18 6.80
CA GLN A 348 -14.98 -0.18 5.53
C GLN A 348 -13.91 -0.42 4.47
N ILE A 349 -13.91 -1.61 3.86
CA ILE A 349 -12.95 -1.98 2.82
C ILE A 349 -13.72 -2.32 1.55
N ASP A 350 -13.42 -1.64 0.43
CA ASP A 350 -13.76 -2.07 -0.94
C ASP A 350 -12.43 -2.19 -1.71
N SER A 351 -11.86 -3.39 -1.68
CA SER A 351 -10.51 -3.72 -2.18
C SER A 351 -10.58 -4.91 -3.13
N GLY A 352 -9.59 -5.04 -4.01
CA GLY A 352 -9.47 -6.22 -4.86
C GLY A 352 -8.47 -6.00 -5.99
N THR A 353 -8.69 -6.60 -7.15
CA THR A 353 -7.71 -6.53 -8.25
C THR A 353 -8.35 -6.56 -9.63
N LYS A 354 -7.64 -6.07 -10.64
CA LYS A 354 -8.04 -6.19 -12.05
C LYS A 354 -6.94 -6.86 -12.87
N MET A 355 -7.25 -8.02 -13.45
CA MET A 355 -6.38 -8.73 -14.39
C MET A 355 -6.91 -8.56 -15.82
N ILE A 356 -6.17 -7.84 -16.65
CA ILE A 356 -6.57 -7.48 -18.01
C ILE A 356 -5.66 -8.23 -19.00
N HIS A 357 -6.16 -9.33 -19.56
CA HIS A 357 -5.46 -10.16 -20.51
C HIS A 357 -5.58 -9.58 -21.93
N LEU A 358 -4.46 -9.14 -22.50
CA LEU A 358 -4.37 -8.59 -23.86
C LEU A 358 -3.52 -9.46 -24.79
N GLY A 359 -2.36 -9.92 -24.31
CA GLY A 359 -1.44 -10.82 -25.01
C GLY A 359 -1.91 -12.28 -25.02
N LYS A 360 -1.30 -13.10 -25.87
CA LYS A 360 -1.54 -14.54 -25.97
C LYS A 360 -0.92 -15.29 -24.80
N ASN A 361 -1.49 -16.44 -24.44
CA ASN A 361 -1.00 -17.34 -23.39
C ASN A 361 -0.77 -16.67 -22.03
N THR A 362 -1.43 -15.53 -21.79
CA THR A 362 -1.26 -14.77 -20.55
C THR A 362 -1.92 -15.50 -19.39
N SER A 363 -1.29 -15.50 -18.21
CA SER A 363 -1.81 -16.18 -17.02
C SER A 363 -1.96 -15.23 -15.84
N SER A 364 -3.00 -15.39 -15.04
CA SER A 364 -3.13 -14.69 -13.77
C SER A 364 -3.56 -15.56 -12.61
N ARG A 365 -3.06 -15.26 -11.41
CA ARG A 365 -3.46 -15.89 -10.15
C ARG A 365 -3.88 -14.81 -9.16
N ILE A 366 -5.06 -14.99 -8.57
CA ILE A 366 -5.60 -14.08 -7.57
C ILE A 366 -5.92 -14.90 -6.32
N VAL A 367 -5.34 -14.53 -5.20
CA VAL A 367 -5.64 -15.09 -3.88
C VAL A 367 -5.96 -13.94 -2.94
N SER A 368 -7.21 -13.83 -2.50
CA SER A 368 -7.65 -12.82 -1.56
C SER A 368 -8.23 -13.46 -0.30
N LYS A 369 -7.76 -13.02 0.86
CA LYS A 369 -8.19 -13.45 2.18
C LYS A 369 -8.74 -12.23 2.93
N GLY A 370 -10.07 -12.11 2.97
CA GLY A 370 -10.77 -11.07 3.72
C GLY A 370 -11.09 -11.53 5.13
N ILE A 371 -10.84 -10.70 6.13
CA ILE A 371 -11.24 -10.94 7.53
C ILE A 371 -12.10 -9.75 7.97
N ALA A 372 -13.31 -10.03 8.43
CA ALA A 372 -14.25 -9.03 8.92
C ALA A 372 -14.61 -9.33 10.37
N ALA A 373 -14.42 -8.36 11.26
CA ALA A 373 -14.72 -8.45 12.68
C ALA A 373 -15.50 -7.23 13.18
N GLY A 374 -16.07 -7.34 14.39
CA GLY A 374 -16.87 -6.27 15.00
C GLY A 374 -18.11 -5.93 14.17
N VAL A 375 -18.25 -4.66 13.77
CA VAL A 375 -19.36 -4.15 12.92
C VAL A 375 -18.88 -3.73 11.52
N SER A 376 -17.69 -4.19 11.14
CA SER A 376 -17.00 -3.73 9.93
C SER A 376 -17.59 -4.35 8.66
N ASN A 377 -17.30 -3.73 7.51
CA ASN A 377 -17.67 -4.25 6.20
C ASN A 377 -16.43 -4.46 5.33
N ASN A 378 -16.23 -5.69 4.86
CA ASN A 378 -15.13 -6.07 3.99
C ASN A 378 -15.68 -6.54 2.64
N THR A 379 -15.36 -5.80 1.58
CA THR A 379 -15.80 -6.10 0.22
C THR A 379 -14.58 -6.39 -0.64
N TYR A 380 -14.49 -7.64 -1.12
CA TYR A 380 -13.64 -7.99 -2.24
C TYR A 380 -14.36 -7.64 -3.55
N ARG A 381 -13.68 -6.92 -4.44
CA ARG A 381 -14.15 -6.65 -5.81
C ARG A 381 -13.05 -6.89 -6.82
N GLY A 382 -13.23 -7.90 -7.66
CA GLY A 382 -12.24 -8.33 -8.64
C GLY A 382 -12.76 -8.23 -10.07
N GLN A 383 -11.90 -7.90 -11.03
CA GLN A 383 -12.19 -8.00 -12.45
C GLN A 383 -11.15 -8.87 -13.16
N VAL A 384 -11.61 -9.86 -13.92
CA VAL A 384 -10.78 -10.63 -14.84
C VAL A 384 -11.36 -10.49 -16.23
N SER A 385 -10.55 -10.03 -17.18
CA SER A 385 -11.00 -9.84 -18.57
C SER A 385 -10.01 -10.40 -19.56
N ALA A 386 -10.51 -11.05 -20.63
CA ALA A 386 -9.75 -11.42 -21.81
C ALA A 386 -10.22 -10.62 -23.01
N HIS A 387 -9.28 -9.93 -23.65
CA HIS A 387 -9.51 -9.28 -24.93
C HIS A 387 -9.64 -10.31 -26.06
N ARG A 388 -10.28 -9.94 -27.17
CA ARG A 388 -10.48 -10.84 -28.34
C ARG A 388 -9.19 -11.44 -28.89
N LYS A 389 -8.06 -10.74 -28.73
CA LYS A 389 -6.73 -11.18 -29.20
C LYS A 389 -5.98 -12.08 -28.19
N ALA A 390 -6.44 -12.17 -26.94
CA ALA A 390 -5.79 -12.92 -25.87
C ALA A 390 -6.16 -14.42 -25.96
N SER A 391 -5.57 -15.13 -26.92
CA SER A 391 -5.76 -16.58 -27.04
C SER A 391 -5.08 -17.32 -25.88
N ASN A 392 -5.71 -18.39 -25.40
CA ASN A 392 -5.22 -19.24 -24.30
C ASN A 392 -4.96 -18.49 -22.99
N ALA A 393 -5.71 -17.40 -22.74
CA ALA A 393 -5.64 -16.69 -21.46
C ALA A 393 -6.12 -17.61 -20.32
N ARG A 394 -5.40 -17.65 -19.21
CA ARG A 394 -5.74 -18.47 -18.03
C ARG A 394 -5.85 -17.63 -16.77
N ASN A 395 -6.86 -17.85 -15.95
CA ASN A 395 -6.99 -17.22 -14.65
C ASN A 395 -7.48 -18.23 -13.62
N PHE A 396 -6.88 -18.18 -12.44
CA PHE A 396 -7.42 -18.80 -11.24
C PHE A 396 -7.61 -17.73 -10.16
N THR A 397 -8.84 -17.61 -9.66
CA THR A 397 -9.21 -16.65 -8.61
C THR A 397 -9.76 -17.40 -7.41
N GLN A 398 -9.20 -17.14 -6.23
CA GLN A 398 -9.65 -17.65 -4.95
C GLN A 398 -9.91 -16.48 -4.00
N CYS A 399 -11.17 -16.37 -3.55
CA CYS A 399 -11.63 -15.30 -2.67
C CYS A 399 -12.21 -15.90 -1.39
N ASP A 400 -11.41 -15.98 -0.34
CA ASP A 400 -11.87 -16.50 0.94
C ASP A 400 -12.17 -15.37 1.92
N SER A 401 -13.30 -15.47 2.60
CA SER A 401 -13.73 -14.52 3.63
C SER A 401 -13.90 -15.23 4.97
N LEU A 402 -13.38 -14.63 6.04
CA LEU A 402 -13.56 -15.08 7.41
C LEU A 402 -14.35 -14.04 8.20
N LEU A 403 -15.50 -14.42 8.74
CA LEU A 403 -16.27 -13.56 9.64
C LEU A 403 -16.00 -13.94 11.10
N ILE A 404 -15.75 -12.92 11.91
CA ILE A 404 -15.54 -13.00 13.36
C ILE A 404 -16.67 -12.21 14.02
N GLY A 405 -17.60 -12.94 14.65
CA GLY A 405 -18.83 -12.38 15.22
C GLY A 405 -20.05 -12.49 14.30
N ASP A 406 -21.13 -11.82 14.70
CA ASP A 406 -22.46 -11.88 14.05
C ASP A 406 -22.91 -10.54 13.42
N LYS A 407 -22.17 -9.45 13.64
CA LYS A 407 -22.52 -8.09 13.16
C LYS A 407 -21.68 -7.58 11.98
N CYS A 408 -20.59 -8.26 11.63
CA CYS A 408 -19.73 -7.86 10.52
C CYS A 408 -20.24 -8.37 9.17
N GLY A 409 -19.81 -7.72 8.09
CA GLY A 409 -20.16 -8.07 6.72
C GLY A 409 -18.95 -8.44 5.89
N ALA A 410 -19.03 -9.56 5.16
CA ALA A 410 -18.07 -9.92 4.11
C ALA A 410 -18.80 -10.06 2.77
N HIS A 411 -18.28 -9.44 1.73
CA HIS A 411 -18.90 -9.36 0.42
C HIS A 411 -17.89 -9.67 -0.67
N THR A 412 -18.29 -10.46 -1.67
CA THR A 412 -17.45 -10.80 -2.82
C THR A 412 -18.19 -10.43 -4.09
N VAL A 413 -17.61 -9.53 -4.90
CA VAL A 413 -18.20 -9.02 -6.14
C VAL A 413 -17.25 -9.27 -7.31
N PRO A 414 -17.31 -10.44 -7.96
CA PRO A 414 -16.47 -10.76 -9.10
C PRO A 414 -17.06 -10.26 -10.42
N TYR A 415 -16.19 -9.82 -11.33
CA TYR A 415 -16.51 -9.46 -12.71
C TYR A 415 -15.62 -10.30 -13.63
N ILE A 416 -16.24 -11.10 -14.50
CA ILE A 416 -15.52 -11.94 -15.45
C ILE A 416 -16.00 -11.60 -16.87
N GLU A 417 -15.08 -11.19 -17.73
CA GLU A 417 -15.33 -10.87 -19.13
C GLU A 417 -14.42 -11.67 -20.07
N ALA A 418 -14.91 -12.80 -20.57
CA ALA A 418 -14.16 -13.63 -21.53
C ALA A 418 -14.59 -13.31 -22.98
N LYS A 419 -13.88 -12.40 -23.67
CA LYS A 419 -14.15 -12.07 -25.09
C LYS A 419 -13.33 -12.91 -26.08
N ASN A 420 -12.78 -14.05 -25.63
CA ASN A 420 -12.03 -15.00 -26.45
C ASN A 420 -12.46 -16.44 -26.07
N SER A 421 -12.71 -17.29 -27.07
CA SER A 421 -13.23 -18.65 -26.87
C SER A 421 -12.23 -19.66 -26.29
N THR A 422 -10.94 -19.32 -26.29
CA THR A 422 -9.87 -20.17 -25.75
C THR A 422 -9.48 -19.81 -24.32
N ALA A 423 -10.12 -18.80 -23.73
CA ALA A 423 -9.85 -18.38 -22.35
C ALA A 423 -10.40 -19.40 -21.34
N GLN A 424 -9.63 -19.66 -20.28
CA GLN A 424 -10.00 -20.54 -19.17
C GLN A 424 -9.91 -19.76 -17.86
N PHE A 425 -11.07 -19.34 -17.34
CA PHE A 425 -11.16 -18.54 -16.12
C PHE A 425 -11.93 -19.31 -15.05
N GLU A 426 -11.28 -19.52 -13.90
CA GLU A 426 -11.83 -20.20 -12.73
C GLU A 426 -11.94 -19.21 -11.57
N HIS A 427 -13.09 -19.20 -10.88
CA HIS A 427 -13.33 -18.36 -9.73
C HIS A 427 -14.02 -19.14 -8.62
N GLU A 428 -13.36 -19.19 -7.48
CA GLU A 428 -13.84 -19.80 -6.26
C GLU A 428 -13.96 -18.74 -5.16
N ALA A 429 -15.07 -18.77 -4.42
CA ALA A 429 -15.28 -17.89 -3.29
C ALA A 429 -15.84 -18.67 -2.11
N THR A 430 -15.14 -18.64 -0.97
CA THR A 430 -15.54 -19.36 0.23
C THR A 430 -15.79 -18.38 1.37
N THR A 431 -16.90 -18.54 2.09
CA THR A 431 -17.15 -17.80 3.31
C THR A 431 -17.11 -18.74 4.49
N SER A 432 -16.26 -18.43 5.46
CA SER A 432 -16.04 -19.21 6.68
C SER A 432 -16.35 -18.37 7.91
N LYS A 433 -16.74 -19.05 8.99
CA LYS A 433 -16.75 -18.49 10.35
C LYS A 433 -15.77 -19.29 11.19
N ILE A 434 -15.22 -18.68 12.23
CA ILE A 434 -14.45 -19.43 13.22
C ILE A 434 -15.39 -20.46 13.86
N SER A 435 -15.05 -21.74 13.74
CA SER A 435 -15.86 -22.83 14.31
C SER A 435 -15.73 -22.83 15.84
N GLU A 436 -16.88 -22.89 16.52
CA GLU A 436 -16.92 -23.04 17.98
C GLU A 436 -16.17 -24.30 18.44
N ASP A 437 -16.24 -25.39 17.66
CA ASP A 437 -15.51 -26.63 17.95
C ASP A 437 -13.99 -26.44 17.84
N GLN A 438 -13.53 -25.68 16.83
CA GLN A 438 -12.10 -25.37 16.68
C GLN A 438 -11.60 -24.50 17.83
N LEU A 439 -12.40 -23.50 18.23
CA LEU A 439 -12.07 -22.64 19.36
C LEU A 439 -12.06 -23.44 20.67
N PHE A 440 -13.09 -24.23 20.93
CA PHE A 440 -13.20 -25.10 22.10
C PHE A 440 -12.04 -26.10 22.17
N TYR A 441 -11.64 -26.68 21.04
CA TYR A 441 -10.48 -27.57 20.98
C TYR A 441 -9.19 -26.88 21.43
N CYS A 442 -8.92 -25.67 20.94
CA CYS A 442 -7.76 -24.89 21.36
C CYS A 442 -7.80 -24.55 22.85
N LEU A 443 -8.96 -24.11 23.35
CA LEU A 443 -9.18 -23.79 24.76
C LEU A 443 -8.95 -25.01 25.67
N GLN A 444 -9.42 -26.18 25.25
CA GLN A 444 -9.23 -27.45 25.97
C GLN A 444 -7.74 -27.86 26.06
N ARG A 445 -6.89 -27.35 25.15
CA ARG A 445 -5.43 -27.53 25.20
C ARG A 445 -4.71 -26.45 26.03
N GLY A 446 -5.45 -25.58 26.72
CA GLY A 446 -4.91 -24.50 27.54
C GLY A 446 -4.44 -23.28 26.74
N ILE A 447 -4.80 -23.20 25.45
CA ILE A 447 -4.51 -22.02 24.62
C ILE A 447 -5.58 -20.97 24.91
N PRO A 448 -5.24 -19.75 25.34
CA PRO A 448 -6.21 -18.67 25.56
C PRO A 448 -7.01 -18.34 24.29
N THR A 449 -8.22 -17.80 24.45
CA THR A 449 -9.13 -17.47 23.34
C THR A 449 -8.46 -16.63 22.26
N GLU A 450 -7.78 -15.55 22.63
CA GLU A 450 -7.10 -14.64 21.70
C GLU A 450 -5.98 -15.36 20.92
N ALA A 451 -5.16 -16.15 21.62
CA ALA A 451 -4.10 -16.94 21.00
C ALA A 451 -4.66 -18.02 20.06
N ALA A 452 -5.81 -18.60 20.39
CA ALA A 452 -6.50 -19.57 19.53
C ALA A 452 -7.04 -18.92 18.24
N ILE A 453 -7.64 -17.74 18.35
CA ILE A 453 -8.11 -16.95 17.19
C ILE A 453 -6.93 -16.59 16.30
N ALA A 454 -5.86 -16.03 16.87
CA ALA A 454 -4.66 -15.69 16.14
C ALA A 454 -4.06 -16.92 15.41
N LEU A 455 -4.06 -18.10 16.04
CA LEU A 455 -3.60 -19.34 15.40
C LEU A 455 -4.47 -19.72 14.18
N ILE A 456 -5.79 -19.71 14.33
CA ILE A 456 -6.73 -20.06 13.25
C ILE A 456 -6.61 -19.05 12.09
N VAL A 457 -6.58 -17.76 12.41
CA VAL A 457 -6.46 -16.68 11.42
C VAL A 457 -5.13 -16.76 10.67
N ASN A 458 -4.02 -16.97 11.37
CA ASN A 458 -2.71 -17.15 10.72
C ASN A 458 -2.69 -18.39 9.81
N GLY A 459 -3.40 -19.46 10.18
CA GLY A 459 -3.61 -20.61 9.30
C GLY A 459 -4.40 -20.25 8.04
N PHE A 460 -5.46 -19.45 8.19
CA PHE A 460 -6.30 -18.98 7.09
C PHE A 460 -5.55 -18.10 6.08
N VAL A 461 -4.68 -17.21 6.55
CA VAL A 461 -3.93 -16.28 5.70
C VAL A 461 -2.56 -16.80 5.23
N LYS A 462 -2.19 -18.03 5.62
CA LYS A 462 -0.86 -18.62 5.39
C LYS A 462 -0.38 -18.49 3.94
N GLU A 463 -1.25 -18.79 2.98
CA GLU A 463 -0.90 -18.79 1.55
C GLU A 463 -0.41 -17.41 1.08
N VAL A 464 -1.00 -16.33 1.58
CA VAL A 464 -0.57 -14.96 1.23
C VAL A 464 0.71 -14.58 1.98
N LEU A 465 0.84 -14.98 3.25
CA LEU A 465 2.04 -14.69 4.04
C LEU A 465 3.31 -15.34 3.47
N GLN A 466 3.18 -16.49 2.80
CA GLN A 466 4.30 -17.17 2.16
C GLN A 466 4.85 -16.43 0.93
N GLU A 467 4.09 -15.49 0.37
CA GLU A 467 4.49 -14.66 -0.77
C GLU A 467 5.18 -13.35 -0.35
N LEU A 468 5.24 -13.07 0.96
CA LEU A 468 6.02 -11.97 1.51
C LEU A 468 7.45 -12.41 1.82
N PRO A 469 8.44 -11.50 1.76
CA PRO A 469 9.76 -11.79 2.31
C PRO A 469 9.66 -12.10 3.82
N MET A 470 10.50 -13.02 4.29
CA MET A 470 10.39 -13.62 5.64
C MET A 470 10.29 -12.58 6.77
N GLU A 471 11.09 -11.52 6.71
CA GLU A 471 11.09 -10.47 7.73
C GLU A 471 9.73 -9.78 7.85
N PHE A 472 9.09 -9.50 6.70
CA PHE A 472 7.78 -8.84 6.64
C PHE A 472 6.62 -9.81 6.89
N ALA A 473 6.77 -11.08 6.56
CA ALA A 473 5.78 -12.09 6.92
C ALA A 473 5.61 -12.17 8.45
N VAL A 474 6.71 -12.10 9.22
CA VAL A 474 6.67 -12.08 10.70
C VAL A 474 6.01 -10.79 11.22
N GLU A 475 6.33 -9.64 10.62
CA GLU A 475 5.71 -8.37 11.00
C GLU A 475 4.20 -8.38 10.72
N ALA A 476 3.80 -8.83 9.54
CA ALA A 476 2.41 -8.96 9.13
C ALA A 476 1.61 -9.87 10.08
N GLN A 477 2.17 -11.02 10.48
CA GLN A 477 1.53 -11.91 11.46
C GLN A 477 1.25 -11.23 12.80
N LYS A 478 2.21 -10.43 13.29
CA LYS A 478 2.04 -9.68 14.54
C LYS A 478 0.97 -8.60 14.37
N LEU A 479 0.99 -7.87 13.26
CA LEU A 479 0.00 -6.83 12.97
C LEU A 479 -1.41 -7.40 12.89
N ILE A 480 -1.61 -8.50 12.17
CA ILE A 480 -2.92 -9.19 12.07
C ILE A 480 -3.41 -9.61 13.47
N SER A 481 -2.51 -10.11 14.32
CA SER A 481 -2.88 -10.54 15.68
C SER A 481 -3.34 -9.36 16.54
N ILE A 482 -2.63 -8.23 16.48
CA ILE A 482 -2.97 -7.00 17.24
C ILE A 482 -4.32 -6.42 16.76
N SER A 483 -4.55 -6.38 15.44
CA SER A 483 -5.79 -5.82 14.89
C SER A 483 -7.05 -6.62 15.26
N LEU A 484 -6.87 -7.87 15.67
CA LEU A 484 -7.93 -8.80 16.05
C LEU A 484 -8.08 -8.97 17.57
N GLU A 485 -7.23 -8.29 18.34
CA GLU A 485 -7.30 -8.26 19.80
C GLU A 485 -8.59 -7.51 20.22
N GLY A 486 -9.35 -8.08 21.15
CA GLY A 486 -10.65 -7.51 21.57
C GLY A 486 -11.80 -7.60 20.55
N SER A 487 -11.60 -8.16 19.35
CA SER A 487 -12.66 -8.24 18.32
C SER A 487 -13.74 -9.30 18.57
N VAL A 488 -13.59 -10.10 19.62
CA VAL A 488 -14.54 -11.14 20.04
C VAL A 488 -15.13 -10.73 21.39
N GLY A 489 -16.26 -10.03 21.33
CA GLY A 489 -17.04 -9.53 22.47
C GLY A 489 -18.44 -9.10 22.06
#